data_AF-A0A3D2NSA5-F1
#
_entry.id   AF-A0A3D2NSA5-F1
#
_cell.length_a   1.000
_cell.length_b   1.000
_cell.length_c   1.000
_cell.angle_alpha   90.00
_cell.angle_beta   90.00
_cell.angle_gamma   90.00
#
_symmetry.space_group_name_H-M   'P 1'
#
loop_
_entity.id
_entity.type
_entity.pdbx_description
1 polymer ?
#
loop_
_entity_poly.entity_id
_entity_poly.type
_entity_poly.pdbx_seq_one_letter_code
_entity_poly.pdbx_strand_id
1 'polypeptide(L)'
;MDGDDPCVIDGHCRTRAAIRAIVKYGAEIKSVPCKMMDKYASEVDRISHLITSNSGRQLSPIEKAGVVKRLRAFNLENKEIASKLGMTVSYVIQLAELAGAPEYVAEMVKAGDISASTAMAEIKKSPKDAKERLQTAIKKAHKVGKKKVTKKNFAPAPEKPRKVSLLRIKQMIETLDKDELIEVQEFVAFRIKQNKLGL
;
A
#
# COMPACT_ATOMS: atom_id res chain seq x y z
N MET A 1 -35.89 13.70 8.29
CA MET A 1 -35.08 13.25 9.45
C MET A 1 -34.87 14.47 10.30
N ASP A 2 -35.78 14.64 11.25
CA ASP A 2 -35.92 15.83 12.06
C ASP A 2 -34.92 15.77 13.23
N GLY A 3 -33.75 16.36 13.00
CA GLY A 3 -33.03 17.24 13.93
C GLY A 3 -32.48 16.75 15.28
N ASP A 4 -33.10 15.82 16.02
CA ASP A 4 -32.79 15.63 17.45
C ASP A 4 -32.51 14.16 17.87
N ASP A 5 -32.60 13.20 16.95
CA ASP A 5 -32.28 11.81 17.28
C ASP A 5 -30.76 11.59 17.43
N PRO A 6 -30.29 11.01 18.54
CA PRO A 6 -28.86 10.75 18.76
C PRO A 6 -28.33 9.73 17.75
N CYS A 7 -27.36 10.13 16.94
CA CYS A 7 -26.69 9.23 15.99
C CYS A 7 -25.48 8.53 16.64
N VAL A 8 -25.29 7.25 16.30
CA VAL A 8 -24.13 6.49 16.77
C VAL A 8 -22.92 6.88 15.94
N ILE A 9 -21.91 7.47 16.58
CA ILE A 9 -20.67 7.93 15.92
C ILE A 9 -19.59 6.83 15.93
N ASP A 10 -19.42 6.16 17.07
CA ASP A 10 -18.42 5.10 17.29
C ASP A 10 -19.05 3.89 18.01
N GLY A 11 -18.35 2.76 18.05
CA GLY A 11 -18.82 1.54 18.70
C GLY A 11 -19.58 0.59 17.76
N HIS A 12 -19.48 0.77 16.44
CA HIS A 12 -20.18 -0.02 15.42
C HIS A 12 -20.19 -1.54 15.68
N CYS A 13 -19.05 -2.12 16.08
CA CYS A 13 -18.99 -3.55 16.38
C CYS A 13 -19.82 -3.93 17.63
N ARG A 14 -19.78 -3.11 18.69
CA ARG A 14 -20.55 -3.32 19.92
C ARG A 14 -22.05 -3.12 19.66
N THR A 15 -22.41 -2.07 18.92
CA THR A 15 -23.79 -1.80 18.52
C THR A 15 -24.35 -2.95 17.68
N ARG A 16 -23.60 -3.42 16.67
CA ARG A 16 -24.00 -4.59 15.87
C ARG A 16 -24.11 -5.86 16.71
N ALA A 17 -23.24 -6.05 17.70
CA ALA A 17 -23.31 -7.20 18.60
C ALA A 17 -24.57 -7.16 19.47
N ALA A 18 -24.92 -5.98 20.03
CA ALA A 18 -26.14 -5.80 20.81
C ALA A 18 -27.40 -6.06 19.96
N ILE A 19 -27.47 -5.49 18.75
CA ILE A 19 -28.56 -5.73 17.81
C ILE A 19 -28.67 -7.23 17.49
N ARG A 20 -27.53 -7.90 17.22
CA ARG A 20 -27.51 -9.35 16.95
C ARG A 20 -27.94 -10.17 18.17
N ALA A 21 -27.60 -9.74 19.39
CA ALA A 21 -28.02 -10.39 20.63
C ALA A 21 -29.55 -10.40 20.77
N ILE A 22 -30.17 -9.23 20.54
CA ILE A 22 -31.62 -9.04 20.58
C ILE A 22 -32.30 -9.89 19.49
N VAL A 23 -31.91 -9.69 18.23
CA VAL A 23 -32.61 -10.28 17.07
C VAL A 23 -32.42 -11.79 16.99
N LYS A 24 -31.21 -12.31 17.27
CA LYS A 24 -30.89 -13.72 17.05
C LYS A 24 -31.07 -14.59 18.30
N TYR A 25 -30.77 -14.05 19.47
CA TYR A 25 -30.74 -14.83 20.71
C TYR A 25 -31.86 -14.44 21.69
N GLY A 26 -32.73 -13.48 21.32
CA GLY A 26 -33.84 -13.03 22.16
C GLY A 26 -33.40 -12.34 23.44
N ALA A 27 -32.17 -11.80 23.49
CA ALA A 27 -31.67 -11.14 24.68
C ALA A 27 -32.45 -9.85 24.95
N GLU A 28 -32.91 -9.68 26.19
CA GLU A 28 -33.73 -8.53 26.60
C GLU A 28 -32.84 -7.32 26.96
N ILE A 29 -32.17 -6.73 25.96
CA ILE A 29 -31.33 -5.54 26.13
C ILE A 29 -32.20 -4.29 25.92
N LYS A 30 -32.54 -3.60 27.02
CA LYS A 30 -33.41 -2.40 27.00
C LYS A 30 -32.66 -1.11 26.63
N SER A 31 -31.40 -1.01 27.02
CA SER A 31 -30.57 0.17 26.74
C SER A 31 -29.09 -0.21 26.64
N VAL A 32 -28.32 0.61 25.92
CA VAL A 32 -26.86 0.48 25.80
C VAL A 32 -26.24 1.73 26.40
N PRO A 33 -25.24 1.62 27.28
CA PRO A 33 -24.56 2.79 27.82
C PRO A 33 -23.80 3.50 26.70
N CYS A 34 -24.16 4.77 26.47
CA CYS A 34 -23.54 5.63 25.47
C CYS A 34 -22.83 6.80 26.16
N LYS A 35 -21.70 7.22 25.58
CA LYS A 35 -21.08 8.50 25.94
C LYS A 35 -21.44 9.51 24.86
N MET A 36 -22.03 10.63 25.28
CA MET A 36 -22.28 11.74 24.38
C MET A 36 -20.95 12.36 23.96
N MET A 37 -20.84 12.71 22.68
CA MET A 37 -19.75 13.56 22.21
C MET A 37 -19.97 14.99 22.72
N ASP A 38 -18.91 15.80 22.72
CA ASP A 38 -19.01 17.23 23.02
C ASP A 38 -20.10 17.91 22.17
N LYS A 39 -20.92 18.74 22.82
CA LYS A 39 -22.04 19.46 22.20
C LYS A 39 -21.56 20.40 21.09
N TYR A 40 -20.31 20.87 21.18
CA TYR A 40 -19.70 21.79 20.21
C TYR A 40 -18.85 21.08 19.15
N ALA A 41 -18.79 19.75 19.13
CA ALA A 41 -18.00 19.02 18.13
C ALA A 41 -18.57 19.22 16.71
N SER A 42 -17.70 19.66 15.81
CA SER A 42 -18.03 19.81 14.40
C SER A 42 -18.06 18.46 13.67
N GLU A 43 -18.62 18.42 12.45
CA GLU A 43 -18.56 17.23 11.59
C GLU A 43 -17.11 16.82 11.29
N VAL A 44 -16.20 17.79 11.17
CA VAL A 44 -14.77 17.55 10.98
C VAL A 44 -14.19 16.80 12.18
N ASP A 45 -14.61 17.17 13.40
CA ASP A 45 -14.14 16.51 14.62
C ASP A 45 -14.71 15.10 14.72
N ARG A 46 -15.99 14.91 14.36
CA ARG A 46 -16.61 13.57 14.24
C ARG A 46 -15.86 12.66 13.27
N ILE A 47 -15.51 13.17 12.08
CA ILE A 47 -14.76 12.40 11.07
C ILE A 47 -13.34 12.10 11.56
N SER A 48 -12.68 13.07 12.19
CA SER A 48 -11.33 12.89 12.74
C SER A 48 -11.31 11.85 13.87
N HIS A 49 -12.38 11.82 14.67
CA HIS A 49 -12.59 10.88 15.77
C HIS A 49 -12.54 9.42 15.31
N LEU A 50 -12.96 9.11 14.06
CA LEU A 50 -12.88 7.76 13.49
C LEU A 50 -11.46 7.19 13.49
N ILE A 51 -10.46 8.05 13.40
CA ILE A 51 -9.05 7.67 13.41
C ILE A 51 -8.46 7.82 14.81
N THR A 52 -8.73 8.94 15.49
CA THR A 52 -8.03 9.29 16.74
C THR A 52 -8.48 8.47 17.96
N SER A 53 -9.76 8.05 18.02
CA SER A 53 -10.24 7.21 19.13
C SER A 53 -10.12 5.71 18.89
N ASN A 54 -9.69 5.30 17.70
CA ASN A 54 -9.69 3.91 17.32
C ASN A 54 -8.56 3.15 18.03
N SER A 55 -8.90 2.56 19.18
CA SER A 55 -8.05 1.64 19.94
C SER A 55 -8.18 0.17 19.50
N GLY A 56 -9.12 -0.13 18.59
CA GLY A 56 -9.41 -1.49 18.14
C GLY A 56 -8.62 -1.88 16.89
N ARG A 57 -9.32 -2.45 15.89
CA ARG A 57 -8.71 -2.76 14.59
C ARG A 57 -8.34 -1.47 13.89
N GLN A 58 -7.04 -1.29 13.66
CA GLN A 58 -6.56 -0.14 12.91
C GLN A 58 -7.14 -0.11 11.49
N LEU A 59 -7.53 1.08 11.06
CA LEU A 59 -7.99 1.34 9.70
C LEU A 59 -6.87 1.01 8.70
N SER A 60 -7.22 0.29 7.64
CA SER A 60 -6.37 0.06 6.49
C SER A 60 -5.98 1.39 5.83
N PRO A 61 -4.81 1.50 5.18
CA PRO A 61 -4.43 2.71 4.46
C PRO A 61 -5.50 3.23 3.48
N ILE A 62 -6.27 2.33 2.85
CA ILE A 62 -7.36 2.72 1.94
C ILE A 62 -8.57 3.30 2.69
N GLU A 63 -8.87 2.79 3.90
CA GLU A 63 -9.94 3.30 4.75
C GLU A 63 -9.55 4.69 5.29
N LYS A 64 -8.28 4.87 5.71
CA LYS A 64 -7.72 6.17 6.10
C LYS A 64 -7.76 7.18 4.95
N ALA A 65 -7.44 6.74 3.72
CA ALA A 65 -7.55 7.58 2.53
C ALA A 65 -8.99 8.07 2.29
N GLY A 66 -9.98 7.21 2.55
CA GLY A 66 -11.40 7.61 2.52
C GLY A 66 -11.74 8.69 3.55
N VAL A 67 -11.21 8.60 4.77
CA VAL A 67 -11.39 9.65 5.80
C VAL A 67 -10.75 10.96 5.36
N VAL A 68 -9.50 10.92 4.87
CA VAL A 68 -8.81 12.12 4.35
C VAL A 68 -9.58 12.75 3.19
N LYS A 69 -10.15 11.96 2.28
CA LYS A 69 -11.00 12.46 1.19
C LYS A 69 -12.22 13.22 1.71
N ARG A 70 -12.88 12.72 2.76
CA ARG A 70 -14.02 13.42 3.40
C ARG A 70 -13.56 14.72 4.06
N LEU A 71 -12.45 14.71 4.78
CA LEU A 71 -11.92 15.92 5.42
C LEU A 71 -11.55 17.01 4.40
N ARG A 72 -10.99 16.62 3.25
CA ARG A 72 -10.70 17.56 2.14
C ARG A 72 -11.97 18.18 1.53
N ALA A 73 -13.12 17.51 1.59
CA ALA A 73 -14.39 18.09 1.12
C ALA A 73 -14.85 19.28 1.97
N PHE A 74 -14.32 19.44 3.19
CA PHE A 74 -14.53 20.62 4.04
C PHE A 74 -13.50 21.74 3.78
N ASN A 75 -12.77 21.71 2.66
CA ASN A 75 -11.75 22.68 2.28
C ASN A 75 -10.58 22.84 3.27
N LEU A 76 -10.32 21.82 4.09
CA LEU A 76 -9.18 21.81 5.02
C LEU A 76 -7.86 21.62 4.27
N GLU A 77 -6.82 22.31 4.73
CA GLU A 77 -5.47 22.11 4.20
C GLU A 77 -4.86 20.81 4.70
N ASN A 78 -3.96 20.19 3.93
CA ASN A 78 -3.28 18.95 4.32
C ASN A 78 -2.53 19.09 5.66
N LYS A 79 -2.03 20.28 5.99
CA LYS A 79 -1.35 20.58 7.25
C LYS A 79 -2.32 20.53 8.44
N GLU A 80 -3.51 21.09 8.29
CA GLU A 80 -4.55 21.07 9.32
C GLU A 80 -5.09 19.65 9.56
N ILE A 81 -5.32 18.91 8.47
CA ILE A 81 -5.72 17.50 8.52
C ILE A 81 -4.66 16.67 9.25
N ALA A 82 -3.38 16.89 8.95
CA ALA A 82 -2.28 16.21 9.62
C ALA A 82 -2.26 16.45 11.13
N SER A 83 -2.44 17.70 11.56
CA SER A 83 -2.55 18.07 12.97
C SER A 83 -3.76 17.42 13.64
N LYS A 84 -4.95 17.47 13.02
CA LYS A 84 -6.17 16.86 13.59
C LYS A 84 -6.09 15.34 13.69
N LEU A 85 -5.43 14.68 12.74
CA LEU A 85 -5.29 13.22 12.71
C LEU A 85 -4.07 12.71 13.50
N GLY A 86 -3.18 13.59 13.98
CA GLY A 86 -1.92 13.20 14.62
C GLY A 86 -0.96 12.47 13.68
N MET A 87 -0.93 12.85 12.40
CA MET A 87 -0.11 12.23 11.35
C MET A 87 0.87 13.23 10.73
N THR A 88 1.86 12.73 9.99
CA THR A 88 2.75 13.62 9.23
C THR A 88 2.05 14.14 7.98
N VAL A 89 2.36 15.39 7.58
CA VAL A 89 1.81 16.02 6.37
C VAL A 89 2.10 15.17 5.12
N SER A 90 3.31 14.63 5.01
CA SER A 90 3.70 13.74 3.91
C SER A 90 2.81 12.51 3.82
N TYR A 91 2.41 11.92 4.96
CA TYR A 91 1.53 10.77 4.96
C TYR A 91 0.10 11.15 4.56
N VAL A 92 -0.41 12.30 4.99
CA VAL A 92 -1.73 12.82 4.54
C VAL A 92 -1.75 13.04 3.02
N ILE A 93 -0.68 13.58 2.45
CA ILE A 93 -0.54 13.74 0.99
C ILE A 93 -0.61 12.38 0.29
N GLN A 94 0.14 11.38 0.77
CA GLN A 94 0.11 10.03 0.20
C GLN A 94 -1.29 9.39 0.30
N LEU A 95 -2.00 9.59 1.41
CA LEU A 95 -3.38 9.11 1.58
C LEU A 95 -4.34 9.83 0.65
N ALA A 96 -4.16 11.14 0.43
CA ALA A 96 -4.97 11.91 -0.50
C ALA A 96 -4.76 11.46 -1.96
N GLU A 97 -3.52 11.15 -2.35
CA GLU A 97 -3.23 10.57 -3.66
C GLU A 97 -3.86 9.17 -3.80
N LEU A 98 -3.76 8.33 -2.75
CA LEU A 98 -4.36 7.00 -2.73
C LEU A 98 -5.90 7.06 -2.85
N ALA A 99 -6.53 8.10 -2.30
CA ALA A 99 -7.98 8.29 -2.38
C ALA A 99 -8.48 8.61 -3.81
N GLY A 100 -7.59 9.13 -4.67
CA GLY A 100 -7.85 9.38 -6.08
C GLY A 100 -7.36 8.25 -7.01
N ALA A 101 -6.80 7.17 -6.46
CA ALA A 101 -6.31 6.06 -7.25
C ALA A 101 -7.47 5.30 -7.93
N PRO A 102 -7.23 4.65 -9.08
CA PRO A 102 -8.22 3.81 -9.73
C PRO A 102 -8.74 2.66 -8.85
N GLU A 103 -10.00 2.25 -9.07
CA GLU A 103 -10.69 1.21 -8.28
C GLU A 103 -9.91 -0.10 -8.17
N TYR A 104 -9.29 -0.56 -9.27
CA TYR A 104 -8.52 -1.81 -9.27
C TYR A 104 -7.36 -1.79 -8.26
N VAL A 105 -6.74 -0.63 -7.99
CA VAL A 105 -5.70 -0.49 -6.98
C VAL A 105 -6.28 -0.57 -5.57
N ALA A 106 -7.44 0.05 -5.35
CA ALA A 106 -8.13 -0.02 -4.08
C ALA A 106 -8.50 -1.47 -3.74
N GLU A 107 -8.98 -2.25 -4.71
CA GLU A 107 -9.30 -3.68 -4.56
C GLU A 107 -8.06 -4.51 -4.20
N MET A 108 -6.96 -4.38 -4.96
CA MET A 108 -5.72 -5.12 -4.70
C MET A 108 -5.11 -4.79 -3.32
N VAL A 109 -5.23 -3.54 -2.86
CA VAL A 109 -4.78 -3.13 -1.53
C VAL A 109 -5.72 -3.66 -0.44
N LYS A 110 -7.04 -3.68 -0.66
CA LYS A 110 -8.03 -4.25 0.26
C LYS A 110 -7.85 -5.77 0.42
N ALA A 111 -7.56 -6.47 -0.67
CA ALA A 111 -7.24 -7.91 -0.65
C ALA A 111 -5.96 -8.23 0.12
N GLY A 112 -5.07 -7.24 0.29
CA GLY A 112 -3.79 -7.40 0.99
C GLY A 112 -2.66 -7.88 0.10
N ASP A 113 -2.92 -8.06 -1.21
CA ASP A 113 -1.95 -8.54 -2.18
C ASP A 113 -0.79 -7.56 -2.38
N ILE A 114 -1.03 -6.25 -2.22
CA ILE A 114 -0.02 -5.22 -2.38
C ILE A 114 -0.11 -4.13 -1.27
N SER A 115 1.02 -3.52 -0.91
CA SER A 115 0.98 -2.33 -0.03
C SER A 115 0.55 -1.09 -0.83
N ALA A 116 -0.22 -0.21 -0.18
CA ALA A 116 -0.61 1.09 -0.76
C ALA A 116 0.59 1.89 -1.30
N SER A 117 1.70 1.93 -0.54
CA SER A 117 2.92 2.62 -0.96
C SER A 117 3.54 2.04 -2.23
N THR A 118 3.53 0.71 -2.39
CA THR A 118 4.09 0.04 -3.58
C THR A 118 3.17 0.24 -4.78
N ALA A 119 1.85 0.14 -4.56
CA ALA A 119 0.87 0.36 -5.63
C ALA A 119 0.95 1.80 -6.18
N MET A 120 0.99 2.80 -5.30
CA MET A 120 1.10 4.21 -5.71
C MET A 120 2.42 4.50 -6.43
N ALA A 121 3.53 3.92 -5.98
CA ALA A 121 4.82 4.07 -6.65
C ALA A 121 4.79 3.51 -8.08
N GLU A 122 4.08 2.41 -8.32
CA GLU A 122 4.00 1.79 -9.65
C GLU A 122 3.10 2.59 -10.60
N ILE A 123 1.97 3.12 -10.11
CA ILE A 123 1.09 4.00 -10.89
C ILE A 123 1.84 5.26 -11.33
N LYS A 124 2.63 5.86 -10.43
CA LYS A 124 3.42 7.07 -10.74
C LYS A 124 4.48 6.81 -11.82
N LYS A 125 5.05 5.60 -11.88
CA LYS A 125 6.08 5.24 -12.88
C LYS A 125 5.51 4.93 -14.25
N SER A 126 4.37 4.24 -14.30
CA SER A 126 3.83 3.71 -15.57
C SER A 126 2.31 3.71 -15.52
N PRO A 127 1.66 4.86 -15.74
CA PRO A 127 0.21 5.00 -15.60
C PRO A 127 -0.58 4.17 -16.62
N LYS A 128 -0.05 4.00 -17.85
CA LYS A 128 -0.73 3.25 -18.93
C LYS A 128 -0.75 1.74 -18.68
N ASP A 129 0.36 1.18 -18.21
CA ASP A 129 0.51 -0.28 -18.04
C ASP A 129 0.32 -0.75 -16.58
N ALA A 130 0.01 0.18 -15.66
CA ALA A 130 -0.01 -0.10 -14.22
C ALA A 130 -0.88 -1.30 -13.87
N LYS A 131 -2.07 -1.42 -14.48
CA LYS A 131 -3.01 -2.51 -14.21
C LYS A 131 -2.42 -3.88 -14.54
N GLU A 132 -1.86 -4.04 -15.73
CA GLU A 132 -1.29 -5.31 -16.19
C GLU A 132 -0.02 -5.69 -15.42
N ARG A 133 0.84 -4.72 -15.12
CA ARG A 133 2.06 -4.95 -14.33
C ARG A 133 1.75 -5.37 -12.90
N LEU A 134 0.74 -4.74 -12.28
CA LEU A 134 0.31 -5.10 -10.93
C LEU A 134 -0.29 -6.52 -10.92
N GLN A 135 -1.15 -6.85 -11.88
CA GLN A 135 -1.73 -8.19 -11.98
C GLN A 135 -0.69 -9.28 -12.27
N THR A 136 0.28 -9.02 -13.16
CA THR A 136 1.36 -9.97 -13.45
C THR A 136 2.26 -10.17 -12.23
N ALA A 137 2.57 -9.10 -11.48
CA ALA A 137 3.35 -9.16 -10.25
C ALA A 137 2.61 -9.93 -9.14
N ILE A 138 1.30 -9.76 -9.01
CA ILE A 138 0.44 -10.51 -8.07
C ILE A 138 0.45 -12.00 -8.43
N LYS A 139 0.21 -12.34 -9.70
CA LYS A 139 0.27 -13.75 -10.18
C LYS A 139 1.64 -14.39 -9.90
N LYS A 140 2.75 -13.66 -10.16
CA LYS A 140 4.11 -14.12 -9.84
C LYS A 140 4.29 -14.33 -8.33
N ALA A 141 3.76 -13.45 -7.49
CA ALA A 141 3.86 -13.58 -6.04
C ALA A 141 3.10 -14.82 -5.51
N HIS A 142 1.87 -15.04 -5.97
CA HIS A 142 1.07 -16.20 -5.57
C HIS A 142 1.69 -17.52 -6.04
N LYS A 143 2.27 -17.57 -7.25
CA LYS A 143 3.00 -18.74 -7.74
C LYS A 143 4.21 -19.10 -6.86
N VAL A 144 4.83 -18.11 -6.22
CA VAL A 144 5.96 -18.29 -5.29
C VAL A 144 5.45 -18.51 -3.84
N GLY A 145 4.14 -18.59 -3.61
CA GLY A 145 3.52 -18.78 -2.29
C GLY A 145 3.59 -17.55 -1.38
N LYS A 146 3.94 -16.37 -1.90
CA LYS A 146 4.02 -15.14 -1.10
C LYS A 146 2.66 -14.45 -1.06
N LYS A 147 2.17 -14.17 0.14
CA LYS A 147 0.91 -13.44 0.38
C LYS A 147 0.93 -11.97 -0.06
N LYS A 148 2.11 -11.39 -0.31
CA LYS A 148 2.24 -9.96 -0.63
C LYS A 148 3.31 -9.68 -1.68
N VAL A 149 2.97 -8.86 -2.66
CA VAL A 149 3.87 -8.35 -3.68
C VAL A 149 4.85 -7.38 -3.04
N THR A 150 6.14 -7.58 -3.31
CA THR A 150 7.22 -6.68 -2.89
C THR A 150 7.95 -6.14 -4.10
N LYS A 151 8.74 -5.07 -3.94
CA LYS A 151 9.52 -4.42 -5.01
C LYS A 151 10.32 -5.40 -5.88
N LYS A 152 10.75 -6.53 -5.32
CA LYS A 152 11.48 -7.62 -6.01
C LYS A 152 10.67 -8.34 -7.08
N ASN A 153 9.34 -8.25 -7.07
CA ASN A 153 8.47 -8.90 -8.05
C ASN A 153 8.25 -8.05 -9.31
N PHE A 154 8.58 -6.74 -9.25
CA PHE A 154 8.48 -5.80 -10.37
C PHE A 154 9.78 -5.69 -11.17
N ALA A 155 10.93 -5.93 -10.54
CA ALA A 155 12.18 -6.07 -11.27
C ALA A 155 12.28 -7.48 -11.88
N PRO A 156 12.82 -7.66 -13.10
CA PRO A 156 13.46 -8.93 -13.42
C PRO A 156 14.48 -9.18 -12.31
N ALA A 157 14.56 -10.42 -11.81
CA ALA A 157 15.54 -10.74 -10.77
C ALA A 157 16.90 -10.17 -11.22
N PRO A 158 17.61 -9.37 -10.40
CA PRO A 158 18.99 -9.07 -10.73
C PRO A 158 19.65 -10.44 -10.85
N GLU A 159 20.13 -10.79 -12.04
CA GLU A 159 20.92 -11.99 -12.24
C GLU A 159 22.09 -11.83 -11.29
N LYS A 160 22.03 -12.55 -10.15
CA LYS A 160 23.19 -12.64 -9.27
C LYS A 160 24.28 -13.21 -10.18
N PRO A 161 25.44 -12.53 -10.34
CA PRO A 161 26.50 -13.07 -11.16
C PRO A 161 26.77 -14.48 -10.64
N ARG A 162 26.55 -15.48 -11.49
CA ARG A 162 26.85 -16.87 -11.14
C ARG A 162 28.33 -16.86 -10.78
N LYS A 163 28.66 -17.17 -9.52
CA LYS A 163 30.05 -17.33 -9.09
C LYS A 163 30.61 -18.55 -9.83
N VAL A 164 31.18 -18.31 -10.99
CA VAL A 164 32.00 -19.29 -11.71
C VAL A 164 33.34 -19.38 -10.99
N SER A 165 33.77 -20.60 -10.65
CA SER A 165 35.07 -20.82 -10.03
C SER A 165 36.19 -20.44 -11.01
N LEU A 166 37.24 -19.80 -10.51
CA LEU A 166 38.41 -19.38 -11.31
C LEU A 166 39.06 -20.55 -12.07
N LEU A 167 39.00 -21.75 -11.50
CA LEU A 167 39.46 -23.00 -12.13
C LEU A 167 38.71 -23.30 -13.43
N ARG A 168 37.39 -23.10 -13.45
CA ARG A 168 36.56 -23.36 -14.63
C ARG A 168 36.77 -22.33 -15.73
N ILE A 169 37.03 -21.08 -15.33
CA ILE A 169 37.37 -20.00 -16.26
C ILE A 169 38.74 -20.27 -16.91
N LYS A 170 39.74 -20.68 -16.12
CA LYS A 170 41.07 -21.03 -16.66
C LYS A 170 41.00 -22.19 -17.65
N GLN A 171 40.26 -23.25 -17.31
CA GLN A 171 40.07 -24.40 -18.20
C GLN A 171 39.38 -24.02 -19.52
N MET A 172 38.39 -23.11 -19.48
CA MET A 172 37.73 -22.63 -20.69
C MET A 172 38.65 -21.73 -21.53
N ILE A 173 39.53 -20.95 -20.91
CA ILE A 173 40.50 -20.09 -21.62
C ILE A 173 41.60 -20.91 -22.30
N GLU A 174 42.04 -22.02 -21.69
CA GLU A 174 43.05 -22.91 -22.26
C GLU A 174 42.55 -23.67 -23.50
N THR A 175 41.24 -23.83 -23.67
CA THR A 175 40.63 -24.52 -24.82
C THR A 175 40.25 -23.59 -25.98
N LEU A 176 40.47 -22.28 -25.86
CA LEU A 176 40.13 -21.28 -26.90
C LEU A 176 41.34 -21.01 -27.80
N ASP A 177 41.09 -20.87 -29.10
CA ASP A 177 42.11 -20.51 -30.08
C ASP A 177 42.53 -19.03 -29.93
N LYS A 178 43.71 -18.67 -30.47
CA LYS A 178 44.29 -17.32 -30.33
C LYS A 178 43.39 -16.21 -30.89
N ASP A 179 42.62 -16.50 -31.94
CA ASP A 179 41.72 -15.53 -32.55
C ASP A 179 40.48 -15.28 -31.68
N GLU A 180 39.93 -16.34 -31.06
CA GLU A 180 38.79 -16.23 -30.12
C GLU A 180 39.18 -15.52 -28.82
N LEU A 181 40.44 -15.68 -28.39
CA LEU A 181 41.01 -14.97 -27.23
C LEU A 181 41.02 -13.44 -27.42
N ILE A 182 41.28 -12.96 -28.64
CA ILE A 182 41.31 -11.53 -28.96
C ILE A 182 39.88 -10.95 -28.90
N GLU A 183 38.90 -11.65 -29.48
CA GLU A 183 37.50 -11.21 -29.43
C GLU A 183 36.95 -11.13 -28.00
N VAL A 184 37.30 -12.10 -27.15
CA VAL A 184 36.90 -12.09 -25.74
C VAL A 184 37.54 -10.91 -25.00
N GLN A 185 38.81 -10.59 -25.29
CA GLN A 185 39.48 -9.44 -24.68
C GLN A 185 38.85 -8.10 -25.10
N GLU A 186 38.51 -7.95 -26.38
CA GLU A 186 37.81 -6.76 -26.88
C GLU A 186 36.42 -6.61 -26.27
N PHE A 187 35.68 -7.71 -26.16
CA PHE A 187 34.35 -7.72 -25.55
C PHE A 187 34.38 -7.36 -24.05
N VAL A 188 35.38 -7.86 -23.31
CA VAL A 188 35.59 -7.52 -21.89
C VAL A 188 35.98 -6.05 -21.75
N ALA A 189 36.87 -5.54 -22.60
CA ALA A 189 37.25 -4.13 -22.61
C ALA A 189 36.04 -3.21 -22.91
N PHE A 190 35.19 -3.60 -23.86
CA PHE A 190 33.95 -2.90 -24.19
C PHE A 190 32.98 -2.84 -23.00
N ARG A 191 32.76 -3.98 -22.32
CA ARG A 191 31.91 -4.07 -21.12
C ARG A 191 32.45 -3.24 -19.95
N ILE A 192 33.76 -3.23 -19.73
CA ILE A 192 34.40 -2.39 -18.69
C ILE A 192 34.21 -0.91 -19.01
N LYS A 193 34.32 -0.52 -20.29
CA LYS A 193 34.10 0.86 -20.74
C LYS A 193 32.65 1.28 -20.53
N GLN A 194 31.67 0.45 -20.88
CA GLN A 194 30.26 0.71 -20.63
C GLN A 194 29.94 0.87 -19.13
N ASN A 195 30.52 0.01 -18.28
CA ASN A 195 30.27 0.05 -16.84
C ASN A 195 30.95 1.26 -16.15
N LYS A 196 32.06 1.78 -16.69
CA LYS A 196 32.69 3.03 -16.23
C LYS A 196 31.94 4.29 -16.66
N LEU A 197 31.16 4.24 -17.74
CA LEU A 197 30.35 5.35 -18.22
C LEU A 197 28.96 5.44 -17.58
N GLY A 198 28.57 4.48 -16.71
CA GLY A 198 27.34 4.56 -15.92
C GLY A 198 26.04 4.59 -16.74
N LEU A 199 26.07 4.04 -17.97
CA LEU A 199 24.88 3.76 -18.79
C LEU A 199 24.32 2.37 -18.47
#